data_AF-A0A3S4JT82-F1
#
_entry.id   AF-A0A3S4JT82-F1
#
_cell.length_a   1.000
_cell.length_b   1.000
_cell.length_c   1.000
_cell.angle_alpha   90.00
_cell.angle_beta   90.00
_cell.angle_gamma   90.00
#
_symmetry.space_group_name_H-M   'P 1'
#
loop_
_entity.id
_entity.type
_entity.pdbx_description
1 polymer ?
#
loop_
_entity_poly.entity_id
_entity_poly.type
_entity_poly.pdbx_seq_one_letter_code
_entity_poly.pdbx_strand_id
1 'polypeptide(L)'
;MGDYHHGVRVLEINEGTRVISTVSTAVIGMVCTAEDADASVFPLNQPVLITDVLAASGKAGKKGTLSAALLAIAEQAKPVTVVVRVAEGQDEAETTSNIIGGTDENGKYTGMKALLAAQAELGVKPRILGVPGFDNLQVATALAAICQQLRAFGYISAYGCKTVTEAIAYRKNFSQRELMLIWPDFVSWNTTTNSSDIAYATARALGLRAKIDQETGWHKSLSNVGVNGVSGISASVFWDLQTTGTDADLLNEACVTTLIRKDGFKFWGSRTCADDPLFQFENYTAPHRCWQTPWPKHICGRWIVP
;
A
#
# COMPACT_ATOMS: atom_id res chain seq x y z
N MET A 1 33.43 -45.93 -34.63
CA MET A 1 32.59 -45.52 -35.78
C MET A 1 31.43 -44.76 -35.17
N GLY A 2 31.41 -43.43 -35.31
CA GLY A 2 30.28 -42.63 -34.83
C GLY A 2 29.09 -42.84 -35.77
N ASP A 3 27.90 -43.06 -35.21
CA ASP A 3 26.68 -43.25 -36.00
C ASP A 3 26.45 -42.03 -36.91
N TYR A 4 26.62 -42.23 -38.22
CA TYR A 4 26.39 -41.22 -39.22
C TYR A 4 24.88 -41.17 -39.53
N HIS A 5 24.24 -40.05 -39.19
CA HIS A 5 22.84 -39.82 -39.46
C HIS A 5 22.68 -38.70 -40.50
N HIS A 6 22.05 -39.01 -41.64
CA HIS A 6 21.72 -38.02 -42.66
C HIS A 6 20.25 -37.61 -42.51
N GLY A 7 20.00 -36.41 -41.97
CA GLY A 7 18.66 -35.85 -41.75
C GLY A 7 18.66 -34.80 -40.63
N VAL A 8 17.70 -33.86 -40.67
CA VAL A 8 17.55 -32.82 -39.63
C VAL A 8 17.03 -33.46 -38.34
N ARG A 9 17.76 -33.28 -37.24
CA ARG A 9 17.26 -33.58 -35.89
C ARG A 9 16.82 -32.29 -35.23
N VAL A 10 15.62 -32.31 -34.63
CA VAL A 10 15.20 -31.28 -33.68
C VAL A 10 15.69 -31.71 -32.30
N LEU A 11 16.67 -31.00 -31.78
CA LEU A 11 17.09 -31.07 -30.38
C LEU A 11 16.50 -29.86 -29.69
N GLU A 12 15.50 -30.08 -28.83
CA GLU A 12 14.95 -29.02 -28.00
C GLU A 12 15.92 -28.79 -26.82
N ILE A 13 16.89 -27.91 -27.04
CA ILE A 13 17.88 -27.55 -26.03
C ILE A 13 17.22 -26.55 -25.08
N ASN A 14 16.77 -27.03 -23.92
CA ASN A 14 16.15 -26.22 -22.86
C ASN A 14 17.17 -25.66 -21.84
N GLU A 15 18.48 -25.72 -22.14
CA GLU A 15 19.60 -25.31 -21.27
C GLU A 15 20.09 -23.88 -21.55
N GLY A 16 19.18 -22.95 -21.85
CA GLY A 16 19.49 -21.53 -21.93
C GLY A 16 19.46 -20.87 -20.55
N THR A 17 20.34 -19.88 -20.33
CA THR A 17 20.26 -18.97 -19.17
C THR A 17 18.91 -18.25 -19.21
N ARG A 18 17.95 -18.70 -18.40
CA ARG A 18 16.67 -18.00 -18.27
C ARG A 18 16.92 -16.72 -17.51
N VAL A 19 16.63 -15.58 -18.13
CA VAL A 19 16.62 -14.29 -17.43
C VAL A 19 15.59 -14.37 -16.30
N ILE A 20 16.01 -14.07 -15.07
CA ILE A 20 15.09 -13.93 -13.95
C ILE A 20 14.36 -12.61 -14.18
N SER A 21 13.08 -12.68 -14.52
CA SER A 21 12.22 -11.49 -14.50
C SER A 21 12.09 -11.03 -13.05
N THR A 22 12.54 -9.81 -12.74
CA THR A 22 12.25 -9.19 -11.46
C THR A 22 10.74 -8.98 -11.34
N VAL A 23 10.13 -9.58 -10.32
CA VAL A 23 8.72 -9.36 -10.04
C VAL A 23 8.57 -7.92 -9.56
N SER A 24 7.74 -7.12 -10.22
CA SER A 24 7.47 -5.74 -9.79
C SER A 24 6.84 -5.75 -8.39
N THR A 25 7.54 -5.19 -7.40
CA THR A 25 7.03 -5.03 -6.04
C THR A 25 6.19 -3.75 -5.89
N ALA A 26 6.31 -2.82 -6.85
CA ALA A 26 5.64 -1.53 -6.87
C ALA A 26 4.24 -1.59 -7.52
N VAL A 27 3.46 -2.64 -7.22
CA VAL A 27 2.06 -2.75 -7.65
C VAL A 27 1.16 -2.41 -6.48
N ILE A 28 0.39 -1.33 -6.62
CA ILE A 28 -0.56 -0.86 -5.62
C ILE A 28 -1.90 -1.57 -5.83
N GLY A 29 -2.56 -1.97 -4.75
CA GLY A 29 -3.95 -2.39 -4.72
C GLY A 29 -4.73 -1.49 -3.76
N MET A 30 -5.76 -0.81 -4.23
CA MET A 30 -6.57 0.03 -3.34
C MET A 30 -8.06 -0.18 -3.56
N VAL A 31 -8.82 0.03 -2.49
CA VAL A 31 -10.28 0.02 -2.51
C VAL A 31 -10.77 1.42 -2.18
N CYS A 32 -11.70 1.93 -2.99
CA CYS A 32 -12.22 3.28 -2.84
C CYS A 32 -13.72 3.33 -3.16
N THR A 33 -14.40 4.36 -2.65
CA THR A 33 -15.75 4.73 -3.10
C THR A 33 -15.65 5.86 -4.12
N ALA A 34 -16.56 5.87 -5.08
CA ALA A 34 -16.80 7.00 -5.99
C ALA A 34 -18.10 6.77 -6.75
N GLU A 35 -19.19 7.38 -6.32
CA GLU A 35 -20.50 7.20 -6.97
C GLU A 35 -20.54 7.76 -8.40
N ASP A 36 -19.79 8.84 -8.67
CA ASP A 36 -19.78 9.57 -9.94
C ASP A 36 -18.62 9.19 -10.87
N ALA A 37 -17.88 8.12 -10.54
CA ALA A 37 -16.88 7.56 -11.44
C ALA A 37 -17.52 6.93 -12.69
N ASP A 38 -16.83 7.01 -13.83
CA ASP A 38 -17.25 6.37 -15.07
C ASP A 38 -17.36 4.85 -14.86
N ALA A 39 -18.58 4.32 -14.87
CA ALA A 39 -18.85 2.91 -14.60
C ALA A 39 -18.25 1.95 -15.64
N SER A 40 -17.94 2.43 -16.84
CA SER A 40 -17.27 1.63 -17.88
C SER A 40 -15.78 1.43 -17.58
N VAL A 41 -15.15 2.42 -16.95
CA VAL A 41 -13.74 2.38 -16.56
C VAL A 41 -13.57 1.82 -15.16
N PHE A 42 -14.50 2.12 -14.26
CA PHE A 42 -14.51 1.67 -12.88
C PHE A 42 -15.80 0.88 -12.58
N PRO A 43 -15.97 -0.35 -13.09
CA PRO A 43 -17.05 -1.21 -12.67
C PRO A 43 -17.04 -1.46 -11.16
N LEU A 44 -18.22 -1.61 -10.57
CA LEU A 44 -18.36 -1.93 -9.14
C LEU A 44 -17.83 -3.35 -8.85
N ASN A 45 -17.12 -3.50 -7.74
CA ASN A 45 -16.62 -4.78 -7.23
C ASN A 45 -15.79 -5.58 -8.25
N GLN A 46 -15.08 -4.90 -9.13
CA GLN A 46 -14.18 -5.54 -10.09
C GLN A 46 -12.82 -4.86 -10.05
N PRO A 47 -11.72 -5.63 -10.02
CA PRO A 47 -10.39 -5.06 -10.08
C PRO A 47 -10.14 -4.49 -11.48
N VAL A 48 -9.68 -3.25 -11.53
CA VAL A 48 -9.30 -2.55 -12.76
C VAL A 48 -7.82 -2.24 -12.73
N LEU A 49 -7.12 -2.58 -13.81
CA LEU A 49 -5.72 -2.25 -13.97
C LEU A 49 -5.56 -0.82 -14.49
N ILE A 50 -4.83 0.00 -13.76
CA ILE A 50 -4.47 1.37 -14.13
C ILE A 50 -2.96 1.45 -14.33
N THR A 51 -2.56 1.85 -15.53
CA THR A 51 -1.15 2.09 -15.90
C THR A 51 -0.80 3.57 -15.89
N ASP A 52 -1.77 4.45 -16.12
CA ASP A 52 -1.64 5.90 -15.98
C ASP A 52 -2.62 6.42 -14.93
N VAL A 53 -2.10 6.63 -13.72
CA VAL A 53 -2.86 7.05 -12.54
C VAL A 53 -3.44 8.46 -12.72
N LEU A 54 -2.72 9.35 -13.41
CA LEU A 54 -3.16 10.74 -13.62
C LEU A 54 -4.24 10.82 -14.70
N ALA A 55 -4.11 10.06 -15.78
CA ALA A 55 -5.18 9.99 -16.78
C ALA A 55 -6.45 9.37 -16.19
N ALA A 56 -6.30 8.34 -15.34
CA ALA A 56 -7.41 7.66 -14.70
C ALA A 56 -8.16 8.54 -13.68
N SER A 57 -7.48 9.46 -12.99
CA SER A 57 -8.14 10.39 -12.05
C SER A 57 -9.15 11.31 -12.75
N GLY A 58 -8.96 11.60 -14.04
CA GLY A 58 -9.94 12.35 -14.83
C GLY A 58 -11.29 11.63 -15.01
N LYS A 59 -11.32 10.30 -14.85
CA LYS A 59 -12.53 9.45 -14.96
C LYS A 59 -13.03 8.93 -13.61
N ALA A 60 -12.33 9.26 -12.53
CA ALA A 60 -12.62 8.79 -11.17
C ALA A 60 -13.79 9.51 -10.50
N GLY A 61 -14.37 10.51 -11.16
CA GLY A 61 -15.37 11.38 -10.55
C GLY A 61 -14.74 12.40 -9.59
N LYS A 62 -15.59 13.11 -8.87
CA LYS A 62 -15.26 14.14 -7.87
C LYS A 62 -15.73 13.77 -6.48
N LYS A 63 -16.62 12.77 -6.34
CA LYS A 63 -17.14 12.32 -5.05
C LYS A 63 -16.42 11.07 -4.58
N GLY A 64 -16.50 10.82 -3.27
CA GLY A 64 -15.81 9.71 -2.61
C GLY A 64 -14.30 9.93 -2.52
N THR A 65 -13.55 8.83 -2.37
CA THR A 65 -12.10 8.87 -2.09
C THR A 65 -11.23 8.55 -3.29
N LEU A 66 -11.79 8.00 -4.37
CA LEU A 66 -11.02 7.48 -5.52
C LEU A 66 -10.16 8.54 -6.20
N SER A 67 -10.75 9.69 -6.54
CA SER A 67 -10.06 10.76 -7.27
C SER A 67 -8.90 11.34 -6.46
N ALA A 68 -9.16 11.65 -5.18
CA ALA A 68 -8.15 12.16 -4.25
C ALA A 68 -7.01 11.15 -4.04
N ALA A 69 -7.33 9.86 -3.89
CA ALA A 69 -6.32 8.81 -3.73
C ALA A 69 -5.44 8.63 -4.98
N LEU A 70 -6.03 8.63 -6.19
CA LEU A 70 -5.28 8.54 -7.44
C LEU A 70 -4.36 9.75 -7.63
N LEU A 71 -4.85 10.97 -7.41
CA LEU A 71 -4.01 12.18 -7.48
C LEU A 71 -2.88 12.13 -6.44
N ALA A 72 -3.19 11.67 -5.23
CA ALA A 72 -2.19 11.55 -4.17
C ALA A 72 -1.05 10.60 -4.53
N ILE A 73 -1.35 9.49 -5.20
CA ILE A 73 -0.37 8.52 -5.73
C ILE A 73 0.41 9.13 -6.90
N ALA A 74 -0.29 9.74 -7.86
CA ALA A 74 0.29 10.30 -9.09
C ALA A 74 1.34 11.38 -8.84
N GLU A 75 1.19 12.16 -7.76
CA GLU A 75 2.17 13.19 -7.36
C GLU A 75 3.45 12.62 -6.73
N GLN A 76 3.44 11.35 -6.29
CA GLN A 76 4.65 10.66 -5.82
C GLN A 76 5.33 9.87 -6.95
N ALA A 77 4.57 9.04 -7.66
CA ALA A 77 5.06 8.16 -8.72
C ALA A 77 3.96 7.77 -9.71
N LYS A 78 4.35 7.05 -10.78
CA LYS A 78 3.43 6.46 -11.76
C LYS A 78 3.45 4.92 -11.70
N PRO A 79 3.01 4.30 -10.60
CA PRO A 79 3.00 2.86 -10.47
C PRO A 79 1.78 2.22 -11.14
N VAL A 80 1.91 0.94 -11.46
CA VAL A 80 0.77 0.10 -11.81
C VAL A 80 -0.14 -0.03 -10.59
N THR A 81 -1.40 0.34 -10.74
CA THR A 81 -2.37 0.40 -9.65
C THR A 81 -3.59 -0.44 -10.00
N VAL A 82 -3.95 -1.37 -9.12
CA VAL A 82 -5.20 -2.12 -9.18
C VAL A 82 -6.20 -1.40 -8.29
N VAL A 83 -7.32 -0.97 -8.87
CA VAL A 83 -8.39 -0.29 -8.14
C VAL A 83 -9.62 -1.18 -8.12
N VAL A 84 -10.23 -1.31 -6.94
CA VAL A 84 -11.57 -1.86 -6.81
C VAL A 84 -12.49 -0.75 -6.31
N ARG A 85 -13.48 -0.40 -7.13
CA ARG A 85 -14.52 0.55 -6.74
C ARG A 85 -15.65 -0.17 -6.02
N VAL A 86 -16.06 0.38 -4.88
CA VAL A 86 -17.15 -0.15 -4.06
C VAL A 86 -18.26 0.89 -3.94
N ALA A 87 -19.51 0.41 -3.84
CA ALA A 87 -20.66 1.28 -3.62
C ALA A 87 -20.66 1.82 -2.18
N GLU A 88 -20.90 3.12 -2.04
CA GLU A 88 -21.16 3.74 -0.75
C GLU A 88 -22.53 3.28 -0.24
N GLY A 89 -22.61 2.91 1.04
CA GLY A 89 -23.85 2.53 1.70
C GLY A 89 -24.65 3.75 2.14
N GLN A 90 -25.85 3.53 2.68
CA GLN A 90 -26.65 4.60 3.29
C GLN A 90 -26.02 5.14 4.58
N ASP A 91 -25.23 4.30 5.25
CA ASP A 91 -24.47 4.65 6.44
C ASP A 91 -23.01 4.14 6.37
N GLU A 92 -22.21 4.54 7.37
CA GLU A 92 -20.81 4.15 7.46
C GLU A 92 -20.64 2.63 7.68
N ALA A 93 -21.59 1.97 8.35
CA ALA A 93 -21.52 0.53 8.64
C ALA A 93 -21.78 -0.33 7.40
N GLU A 94 -22.74 0.08 6.56
CA GLU A 94 -23.01 -0.53 5.26
C GLU A 94 -21.83 -0.28 4.31
N THR A 95 -21.26 0.93 4.31
CA THR A 95 -20.05 1.25 3.53
C THR A 95 -18.87 0.36 3.96
N THR A 96 -18.68 0.18 5.26
CA THR A 96 -17.67 -0.72 5.84
C THR A 96 -17.86 -2.16 5.35
N SER A 97 -19.11 -2.63 5.37
CA SER A 97 -19.47 -3.98 4.93
C SER A 97 -19.21 -4.18 3.44
N ASN A 98 -19.55 -3.20 2.61
CA ASN A 98 -19.28 -3.22 1.17
C ASN A 98 -17.77 -3.22 0.88
N ILE A 99 -16.99 -2.45 1.64
CA ILE A 99 -15.52 -2.39 1.49
C ILE A 99 -14.87 -3.71 1.87
N ILE A 100 -15.24 -4.30 3.02
CA ILE A 100 -14.73 -5.63 3.42
C ILE A 100 -15.09 -6.67 2.36
N GLY A 101 -16.35 -6.62 1.91
CA GLY A 101 -16.86 -7.46 0.86
C GLY A 101 -16.87 -8.95 1.21
N GLY A 102 -17.13 -9.75 0.20
CA GLY A 102 -17.41 -11.17 0.34
C GLY A 102 -17.27 -11.89 -0.97
N THR A 103 -18.16 -12.85 -1.16
CA THR A 103 -18.36 -13.55 -2.42
C THR A 103 -19.82 -13.38 -2.76
N ASP A 104 -20.12 -12.95 -3.98
CA ASP A 104 -21.49 -12.83 -4.46
C ASP A 104 -22.10 -14.21 -4.80
N GLU A 105 -23.38 -14.23 -5.14
CA GLU A 105 -24.12 -15.45 -5.50
C GLU A 105 -23.52 -16.17 -6.73
N ASN A 106 -22.75 -15.45 -7.55
CA ASN A 106 -22.08 -15.96 -8.74
C ASN A 106 -20.64 -16.43 -8.46
N GLY A 107 -20.19 -16.39 -7.21
CA GLY A 107 -18.83 -16.80 -6.83
C GLY A 107 -17.76 -15.72 -7.05
N LYS A 108 -18.13 -14.50 -7.47
CA LYS A 108 -17.19 -13.40 -7.67
C LYS A 108 -16.85 -12.73 -6.34
N TYR A 109 -15.57 -12.43 -6.16
CA TYR A 109 -15.12 -11.68 -4.99
C TYR A 109 -15.52 -10.21 -5.08
N THR A 110 -15.99 -9.65 -3.97
CA THR A 110 -16.40 -8.24 -3.85
C THR A 110 -15.53 -7.50 -2.83
N GLY A 111 -15.56 -6.15 -2.87
CA GLY A 111 -14.78 -5.32 -1.96
C GLY A 111 -13.28 -5.61 -2.00
N MET A 112 -12.63 -5.64 -0.83
CA MET A 112 -11.20 -5.94 -0.72
C MET A 112 -10.84 -7.35 -1.17
N LYS A 113 -11.75 -8.33 -1.07
CA LYS A 113 -11.47 -9.69 -1.54
C LYS A 113 -11.28 -9.76 -3.06
N ALA A 114 -11.83 -8.80 -3.81
CA ALA A 114 -11.60 -8.70 -5.26
C ALA A 114 -10.12 -8.48 -5.62
N LEU A 115 -9.31 -7.93 -4.71
CA LEU A 115 -7.86 -7.80 -4.89
C LEU A 115 -7.15 -9.16 -4.96
N LEU A 116 -7.74 -10.21 -4.39
CA LEU A 116 -7.23 -11.59 -4.50
C LEU A 116 -7.32 -12.12 -5.93
N ALA A 117 -8.35 -11.71 -6.67
CA ALA A 117 -8.58 -12.12 -8.05
C ALA A 117 -7.68 -11.40 -9.07
N ALA A 118 -7.08 -10.26 -8.68
CA ALA A 118 -6.30 -9.42 -9.58
C ALA A 118 -5.18 -10.17 -10.33
N GLN A 119 -4.53 -11.14 -9.69
CA GLN A 119 -3.48 -11.93 -10.35
C GLN A 119 -4.04 -12.83 -11.46
N ALA A 120 -5.23 -13.41 -11.26
CA ALA A 120 -5.86 -14.30 -12.22
C ALA A 120 -6.54 -13.52 -13.36
N GLU A 121 -7.18 -12.40 -13.05
CA GLU A 121 -7.95 -11.61 -14.03
C GLU A 121 -7.06 -10.63 -14.82
N LEU A 122 -6.09 -9.99 -14.16
CA LEU A 122 -5.30 -8.89 -14.73
C LEU A 122 -3.81 -9.24 -14.92
N GLY A 123 -3.39 -10.43 -14.48
CA GLY A 123 -1.99 -10.87 -14.55
C GLY A 123 -1.03 -10.15 -13.59
N VAL A 124 -1.54 -9.26 -12.72
CA VAL A 124 -0.74 -8.50 -11.76
C VAL A 124 -1.13 -8.80 -10.33
N LYS A 125 -0.12 -8.88 -9.44
CA LYS A 125 -0.35 -9.14 -8.02
C LYS A 125 -0.05 -7.88 -7.21
N PRO A 126 -1.04 -7.24 -6.58
CA PRO A 126 -0.80 -6.07 -5.75
C PRO A 126 -0.03 -6.47 -4.49
N ARG A 127 1.01 -5.67 -4.17
CA ARG A 127 1.93 -5.89 -3.03
C ARG A 127 1.92 -4.76 -2.01
N ILE A 128 1.31 -3.64 -2.37
CA ILE A 128 1.14 -2.44 -1.55
C ILE A 128 -0.36 -2.17 -1.49
N LEU A 129 -0.97 -2.29 -0.31
CA LEU A 129 -2.42 -2.21 -0.12
C LEU A 129 -2.82 -1.06 0.80
N GLY A 130 -4.01 -0.50 0.57
CA GLY A 130 -4.62 0.50 1.46
C GLY A 130 -6.06 0.80 1.07
N VAL A 131 -6.82 1.41 1.98
CA VAL A 131 -8.22 1.83 1.76
C VAL A 131 -8.38 3.31 2.14
N PRO A 132 -7.77 4.24 1.37
CA PRO A 132 -7.65 5.62 1.79
C PRO A 132 -8.98 6.26 2.16
N GLY A 133 -9.07 6.76 3.40
CA GLY A 133 -10.24 7.44 3.94
C GLY A 133 -11.30 6.53 4.56
N PHE A 134 -11.17 5.21 4.48
CA PHE A 134 -12.10 4.25 5.09
C PHE A 134 -11.38 3.14 5.89
N ASP A 135 -10.17 3.42 6.40
CA ASP A 135 -9.36 2.46 7.15
C ASP A 135 -9.85 2.26 8.60
N ASN A 136 -11.17 2.18 8.84
CA ASN A 136 -11.70 1.95 10.18
C ASN A 136 -11.26 0.59 10.75
N LEU A 137 -11.50 0.37 12.05
CA LEU A 137 -10.98 -0.82 12.74
C LEU A 137 -11.34 -2.13 12.04
N GLN A 138 -12.60 -2.27 11.59
CA GLN A 138 -13.11 -3.45 10.92
C GLN A 138 -12.46 -3.65 9.55
N VAL A 139 -12.33 -2.58 8.76
CA VAL A 139 -11.62 -2.60 7.46
C VAL A 139 -10.15 -2.93 7.66
N ALA A 140 -9.47 -2.29 8.61
CA ALA A 140 -8.04 -2.52 8.88
C ALA A 140 -7.77 -3.97 9.33
N THR A 141 -8.64 -4.55 10.17
CA THR A 141 -8.52 -5.97 10.56
C THR A 141 -8.72 -6.90 9.37
N ALA A 142 -9.71 -6.65 8.51
CA ALA A 142 -9.93 -7.45 7.31
C ALA A 142 -8.79 -7.29 6.28
N LEU A 143 -8.26 -6.07 6.12
CA LEU A 143 -7.11 -5.77 5.28
C LEU A 143 -5.88 -6.56 5.73
N ALA A 144 -5.65 -6.68 7.05
CA ALA A 144 -4.54 -7.46 7.60
C ALA A 144 -4.54 -8.91 7.08
N ALA A 145 -5.69 -9.57 7.10
CA ALA A 145 -5.85 -10.95 6.62
C ALA A 145 -5.58 -11.06 5.11
N ILE A 146 -6.05 -10.08 4.33
CA ILE A 146 -5.82 -10.03 2.88
C ILE A 146 -4.34 -9.78 2.56
N CYS A 147 -3.69 -8.89 3.30
CA CYS A 147 -2.26 -8.64 3.20
C CYS A 147 -1.46 -9.93 3.42
N GLN A 148 -1.83 -10.77 4.39
CA GLN A 148 -1.17 -12.06 4.62
C GLN A 148 -1.34 -13.03 3.45
N GLN A 149 -2.56 -13.14 2.90
CA GLN A 149 -2.83 -14.01 1.75
C GLN A 149 -2.08 -13.56 0.49
N LEU A 150 -2.07 -12.25 0.21
CA LEU A 150 -1.34 -11.68 -0.92
C LEU A 150 0.15 -11.55 -0.65
N ARG A 151 0.61 -11.70 0.60
CA ARG A 151 1.96 -11.33 1.03
C ARG A 151 2.29 -9.91 0.58
N ALA A 152 1.33 -9.03 0.84
CA ALA A 152 1.37 -7.61 0.58
C ALA A 152 1.56 -6.85 1.90
N PHE A 153 1.75 -5.55 1.82
CA PHE A 153 1.79 -4.66 2.98
C PHE A 153 0.65 -3.68 2.95
N GLY A 154 -0.03 -3.51 4.07
CA GLY A 154 -1.10 -2.56 4.25
C GLY A 154 -0.60 -1.30 4.95
N TYR A 155 -0.91 -0.14 4.39
CA TYR A 155 -0.85 1.12 5.13
C TYR A 155 -2.25 1.46 5.61
N ILE A 156 -2.38 1.69 6.92
CA ILE A 156 -3.65 2.02 7.57
C ILE A 156 -3.50 3.32 8.36
N SER A 157 -4.58 4.10 8.43
CA SER A 157 -4.64 5.29 9.28
C SER A 157 -5.16 4.92 10.67
N ALA A 158 -4.76 5.66 11.71
CA ALA A 158 -5.43 5.60 13.02
C ALA A 158 -6.79 6.31 12.91
N TYR A 159 -7.76 5.59 12.34
CA TYR A 159 -9.02 6.14 11.87
C TYR A 159 -9.81 6.81 12.99
N GLY A 160 -10.18 8.08 12.78
CA GLY A 160 -10.97 8.87 13.72
C GLY A 160 -10.22 9.35 14.97
N CYS A 161 -8.93 9.01 15.13
CA CYS A 161 -8.13 9.45 16.28
C CYS A 161 -7.74 10.93 16.14
N LYS A 162 -8.01 11.72 17.18
CA LYS A 162 -7.66 13.16 17.25
C LYS A 162 -6.43 13.43 18.09
N THR A 163 -6.09 12.52 19.01
CA THR A 163 -4.98 12.69 19.96
C THR A 163 -3.95 11.57 19.84
N VAL A 164 -2.72 11.87 20.29
CA VAL A 164 -1.62 10.92 20.37
C VAL A 164 -2.02 9.68 21.19
N THR A 165 -2.66 9.89 22.34
CA THR A 165 -3.09 8.80 23.23
C THR A 165 -4.11 7.87 22.57
N GLU A 166 -5.07 8.43 21.81
CA GLU A 166 -6.04 7.65 21.04
C GLU A 166 -5.35 6.82 19.95
N ALA A 167 -4.39 7.39 19.23
CA ALA A 167 -3.64 6.66 18.20
C ALA A 167 -2.83 5.50 18.80
N ILE A 168 -2.21 5.70 19.97
CA ILE A 168 -1.49 4.65 20.70
C ILE A 168 -2.45 3.57 21.20
N ALA A 169 -3.64 3.94 21.68
CA ALA A 169 -4.66 2.98 22.09
C ALA A 169 -5.17 2.18 20.88
N TYR A 170 -5.41 2.84 19.75
CA TYR A 170 -5.87 2.22 18.51
C TYR A 170 -4.87 1.19 17.97
N ARG A 171 -3.57 1.48 18.08
CA ARG A 171 -2.49 0.57 17.69
C ARG A 171 -2.53 -0.78 18.41
N LYS A 172 -3.03 -0.84 19.66
CA LYS A 172 -3.10 -2.08 20.44
C LYS A 172 -4.04 -3.13 19.85
N ASN A 173 -4.91 -2.77 18.91
CA ASN A 173 -5.81 -3.70 18.26
C ASN A 173 -5.13 -4.60 17.22
N PHE A 174 -3.88 -4.32 16.85
CA PHE A 174 -3.16 -5.03 15.78
C PHE A 174 -1.90 -5.72 16.29
N SER A 175 -1.59 -6.89 15.70
CA SER A 175 -0.35 -7.64 15.93
C SER A 175 0.32 -8.08 14.61
N GLN A 176 -0.25 -7.68 13.47
CA GLN A 176 0.16 -8.17 12.16
C GLN A 176 1.38 -7.41 11.65
N ARG A 177 2.44 -8.13 11.29
CA ARG A 177 3.65 -7.55 10.71
C ARG A 177 3.44 -6.93 9.33
N GLU A 178 2.37 -7.31 8.63
CA GLU A 178 2.03 -6.81 7.30
C GLU A 178 1.37 -5.42 7.32
N LEU A 179 1.13 -4.83 8.50
CA LEU A 179 0.48 -3.53 8.63
C LEU A 179 1.43 -2.47 9.18
N MET A 180 1.24 -1.24 8.71
CA MET A 180 1.88 -0.04 9.26
C MET A 180 0.81 1.01 9.54
N LEU A 181 0.74 1.43 10.80
CA LEU A 181 -0.21 2.43 11.27
C LEU A 181 0.40 3.83 11.12
N ILE A 182 -0.36 4.74 10.52
CA ILE A 182 0.03 6.12 10.28
C ILE A 182 -0.92 7.06 11.01
N TRP A 183 -0.36 8.04 11.71
CA TRP A 183 -1.11 9.15 12.29
C TRP A 183 -0.23 10.39 12.44
N PRO A 184 -0.68 11.60 12.06
CA PRO A 184 -2.01 11.96 11.56
C PRO A 184 -2.07 11.94 10.02
N ASP A 185 -2.95 12.75 9.41
CA ASP A 185 -3.08 12.94 7.96
C ASP A 185 -2.35 14.21 7.47
N PHE A 186 -2.21 14.35 6.15
CA PHE A 186 -1.74 15.59 5.55
C PHE A 186 -2.90 16.53 5.23
N VAL A 187 -2.56 17.76 4.89
CA VAL A 187 -3.47 18.76 4.31
C VAL A 187 -2.94 19.15 2.94
N SER A 188 -3.83 19.28 1.96
CA SER A 188 -3.49 19.76 0.61
C SER A 188 -4.59 20.64 0.04
N TRP A 189 -4.26 21.44 -0.97
CA TRP A 189 -5.23 22.25 -1.67
C TRP A 189 -6.07 21.40 -2.63
N ASN A 190 -7.38 21.36 -2.42
CA ASN A 190 -8.31 20.70 -3.33
C ASN A 190 -8.81 21.70 -4.38
N THR A 191 -8.48 21.43 -5.64
CA THR A 191 -8.84 22.29 -6.78
C THR A 191 -10.31 22.19 -7.17
N THR A 192 -11.05 21.18 -6.68
CA THR A 192 -12.48 21.03 -6.93
C THR A 192 -13.31 21.90 -5.98
N THR A 193 -12.96 21.90 -4.70
CA THR A 193 -13.63 22.69 -3.65
C THR A 193 -13.02 24.07 -3.46
N ASN A 194 -11.81 24.30 -3.99
CA ASN A 194 -11.00 25.51 -3.78
C ASN A 194 -10.76 25.79 -2.29
N SER A 195 -10.50 24.74 -1.53
CA SER A 195 -10.17 24.79 -0.10
C SER A 195 -9.04 23.84 0.26
N SER A 196 -8.41 24.07 1.41
CA SER A 196 -7.51 23.09 2.02
C SER A 196 -8.34 21.95 2.61
N ASP A 197 -8.17 20.75 2.07
CA ASP A 197 -8.87 19.54 2.52
C ASP A 197 -7.86 18.49 3.01
N ILE A 198 -8.38 17.46 3.69
CA ILE A 198 -7.58 16.34 4.19
C ILE A 198 -6.99 15.58 3.00
N ALA A 199 -5.67 15.39 3.03
CA ALA A 199 -4.95 14.52 2.13
C ALA A 199 -4.57 13.24 2.88
N TYR A 200 -5.23 12.13 2.55
CA TYR A 200 -5.03 10.85 3.22
C TYR A 200 -3.55 10.44 3.20
N ALA A 201 -2.95 10.32 4.37
CA ALA A 201 -1.56 9.91 4.50
C ALA A 201 -1.34 8.48 4.01
N THR A 202 -2.36 7.62 4.10
CA THR A 202 -2.34 6.26 3.53
C THR A 202 -2.16 6.29 2.02
N ALA A 203 -2.92 7.08 1.26
CA ALA A 203 -2.76 7.20 -0.19
C ALA A 203 -1.37 7.70 -0.59
N ARG A 204 -0.84 8.69 0.15
CA ARG A 204 0.53 9.18 -0.04
C ARG A 204 1.57 8.12 0.26
N ALA A 205 1.36 7.32 1.30
CA ALA A 205 2.26 6.22 1.64
C ALA A 205 2.26 5.14 0.55
N LEU A 206 1.11 4.81 -0.05
CA LEU A 206 1.03 3.88 -1.19
C LEU A 206 1.91 4.35 -2.36
N GLY A 207 1.74 5.61 -2.78
CA GLY A 207 2.51 6.21 -3.87
C GLY A 207 4.00 6.30 -3.56
N LEU A 208 4.35 6.70 -2.33
CA LEU A 208 5.74 6.86 -1.91
C LEU A 208 6.45 5.51 -1.78
N ARG A 209 5.78 4.47 -1.26
CA ARG A 209 6.31 3.10 -1.24
C ARG A 209 6.61 2.61 -2.64
N ALA A 210 5.70 2.84 -3.58
CA ALA A 210 5.90 2.44 -4.97
C ALA A 210 7.06 3.19 -5.62
N LYS A 211 7.22 4.50 -5.33
CA LYS A 211 8.38 5.29 -5.75
C LYS A 211 9.69 4.72 -5.23
N ILE A 212 9.76 4.45 -3.93
CA ILE A 212 10.95 3.92 -3.27
C ILE A 212 11.33 2.56 -3.87
N ASP A 213 10.36 1.69 -4.10
CA ASP A 213 10.58 0.38 -4.71
C ASP A 213 11.16 0.48 -6.13
N GLN A 214 10.71 1.47 -6.92
CA GLN A 214 11.16 1.69 -8.30
C GLN A 214 12.54 2.35 -8.38
N GLU A 215 12.81 3.36 -7.54
CA GLU A 215 14.01 4.19 -7.64
C GLU A 215 15.18 3.66 -6.80
N THR A 216 14.89 3.21 -5.57
CA THR A 216 15.92 2.79 -4.60
C THR A 216 15.90 1.29 -4.38
N GLY A 217 14.71 0.70 -4.30
CA GLY A 217 14.48 -0.71 -4.02
C GLY A 217 13.83 -0.95 -2.65
N TRP A 218 13.23 -2.14 -2.52
CA TRP A 218 12.39 -2.56 -1.39
C TRP A 218 13.03 -2.42 0.01
N HIS A 219 14.36 -2.43 0.10
CA HIS A 219 15.11 -2.33 1.36
C HIS A 219 15.05 -0.95 2.05
N LYS A 220 14.70 0.10 1.32
CA LYS A 220 14.60 1.45 1.86
C LYS A 220 13.22 1.61 2.51
N SER A 221 13.19 2.12 3.75
CA SER A 221 11.93 2.43 4.44
C SER A 221 11.36 3.75 3.97
N LEU A 222 10.06 3.93 4.24
CA LEU A 222 9.29 5.12 3.93
C LEU A 222 9.69 6.33 4.79
N SER A 223 10.36 6.08 5.92
CA SER A 223 10.85 7.11 6.85
C SER A 223 11.88 8.05 6.22
N ASN A 224 11.76 9.34 6.55
CA ASN A 224 12.65 10.43 6.14
C ASN A 224 12.73 10.66 4.61
N VAL A 225 11.71 10.24 3.87
CA VAL A 225 11.55 10.55 2.44
C VAL A 225 10.56 11.71 2.29
N GLY A 226 10.91 12.67 1.41
CA GLY A 226 10.09 13.86 1.16
C GLY A 226 8.76 13.51 0.48
N VAL A 227 7.68 14.12 0.96
CA VAL A 227 6.32 13.95 0.44
C VAL A 227 5.93 15.14 -0.42
N ASN A 228 5.55 14.88 -1.67
CA ASN A 228 5.05 15.92 -2.59
C ASN A 228 3.57 16.23 -2.36
N GLY A 229 3.14 17.44 -2.73
CA GLY A 229 1.72 17.78 -2.86
C GLY A 229 0.96 18.00 -1.54
N VAL A 230 1.69 18.30 -0.47
CA VAL A 230 1.14 18.55 0.86
C VAL A 230 1.56 19.92 1.36
N SER A 231 0.64 20.63 2.01
CA SER A 231 0.83 21.98 2.55
C SER A 231 0.81 22.04 4.07
N GLY A 232 0.36 20.97 4.73
CA GLY A 232 0.23 20.89 6.17
C GLY A 232 0.06 19.47 6.70
N ILE A 233 -0.04 19.37 8.02
CA ILE A 233 -0.35 18.15 8.78
C ILE A 233 -1.66 18.42 9.52
N SER A 234 -2.58 17.44 9.56
CA SER A 234 -3.94 17.62 10.09
C SER A 234 -3.99 17.74 11.61
N ALA A 235 -3.01 17.17 12.32
CA ALA A 235 -2.84 17.32 13.76
C ALA A 235 -1.43 17.81 14.10
N SER A 236 -1.32 18.59 15.16
CA SER A 236 -0.02 19.03 15.67
C SER A 236 0.70 17.86 16.34
N VAL A 237 1.91 17.57 15.87
CA VAL A 237 2.83 16.60 16.48
C VAL A 237 4.10 17.33 16.84
N PHE A 238 4.43 17.42 18.13
CA PHE A 238 5.70 17.99 18.53
C PHE A 238 6.83 17.04 18.16
N TRP A 239 7.83 17.58 17.46
CA TRP A 239 9.05 16.86 17.07
C TRP A 239 10.23 17.82 17.16
N ASP A 240 11.32 17.33 17.72
CA ASP A 240 12.62 18.00 17.76
C ASP A 240 13.72 16.96 17.55
N LEU A 241 14.85 17.38 16.99
CA LEU A 241 15.98 16.50 16.71
C LEU A 241 16.88 16.29 17.93
N GLN A 242 16.96 17.28 18.81
CA GLN A 242 17.91 17.29 19.93
C GLN A 242 17.26 16.86 21.23
N THR A 243 15.97 17.18 21.42
CA THR A 243 15.22 16.86 22.62
C THR A 243 14.61 15.46 22.54
N THR A 244 14.69 14.71 23.63
CA THR A 244 14.02 13.42 23.80
C THR A 244 12.65 13.60 24.48
N GLY A 245 11.73 12.66 24.24
CA GLY A 245 10.40 12.70 24.85
C GLY A 245 9.41 13.55 24.08
N THR A 246 9.59 13.65 22.77
CA THR A 246 8.66 14.34 21.86
C THR A 246 7.42 13.49 21.59
N ASP A 247 6.33 14.09 21.12
CA ASP A 247 5.13 13.34 20.72
C ASP A 247 5.47 12.30 19.63
N ALA A 248 6.37 12.68 18.72
CA ALA A 248 6.86 11.81 17.67
C ALA A 248 7.65 10.61 18.21
N ASP A 249 8.43 10.78 19.28
CA ASP A 249 9.13 9.66 19.93
C ASP A 249 8.11 8.71 20.57
N LEU A 250 7.12 9.26 21.26
CA LEU A 250 6.08 8.52 21.98
C LEU A 250 5.23 7.68 21.01
N LEU A 251 4.87 8.25 19.86
CA LEU A 251 4.19 7.54 18.77
C LEU A 251 5.07 6.43 18.18
N ASN A 252 6.33 6.73 17.90
CA ASN A 252 7.25 5.75 17.30
C ASN A 252 7.57 4.60 18.25
N GLU A 253 7.72 4.86 19.54
CA GLU A 253 7.89 3.84 20.56
C GLU A 253 6.69 2.89 20.58
N ALA A 254 5.48 3.44 20.48
CA ALA A 254 4.24 2.68 20.35
C ALA A 254 4.04 2.03 18.97
N CYS A 255 5.00 2.10 18.05
CA CYS A 255 4.90 1.58 16.68
C CYS A 255 3.81 2.26 15.83
N VAL A 256 3.62 3.56 16.02
CA VAL A 256 2.79 4.43 15.17
C VAL A 256 3.70 5.35 14.38
N THR A 257 3.59 5.33 13.05
CA THR A 257 4.36 6.22 12.18
C THR A 257 3.71 7.59 12.15
N THR A 258 4.51 8.62 12.36
CA THR A 258 4.01 10.00 12.35
C THR A 258 4.53 10.82 11.18
N LEU A 259 4.08 12.07 11.11
CA LEU A 259 4.41 13.02 10.07
C LEU A 259 5.19 14.17 10.72
N ILE A 260 6.31 14.56 10.12
CA ILE A 260 7.11 15.69 10.59
C ILE A 260 7.32 16.71 9.47
N ARG A 261 7.71 17.92 9.88
CA ARG A 261 8.14 18.97 8.97
C ARG A 261 9.61 19.33 9.24
N LYS A 262 10.51 18.80 8.42
CA LYS A 262 11.94 19.11 8.42
C LYS A 262 12.46 19.11 6.98
N ASP A 263 12.82 20.29 6.48
CA ASP A 263 13.20 20.50 5.06
C ASP A 263 12.11 20.00 4.10
N GLY A 264 10.85 20.24 4.48
CA GLY A 264 9.65 19.68 3.83
C GLY A 264 8.91 18.69 4.71
N PHE A 265 7.82 18.12 4.18
CA PHE A 265 6.99 17.13 4.86
C PHE A 265 7.54 15.74 4.64
N LYS A 266 7.63 14.95 5.71
CA LYS A 266 8.20 13.61 5.70
C LYS A 266 7.42 12.69 6.62
N PHE A 267 7.38 11.41 6.25
CA PHE A 267 7.00 10.38 7.20
C PHE A 267 8.15 10.13 8.19
N TRP A 268 7.80 9.87 9.43
CA TRP A 268 8.71 9.68 10.54
C TRP A 268 8.30 8.46 11.33
N GLY A 269 8.93 7.34 10.96
CA GLY A 269 8.66 6.03 11.52
C GLY A 269 8.82 4.95 10.48
N SER A 270 9.26 3.78 10.92
CA SER A 270 9.48 2.62 10.06
C SER A 270 9.03 1.33 10.71
N ARG A 271 8.30 1.41 11.82
CA ARG A 271 7.87 0.25 12.59
C ARG A 271 6.53 -0.28 12.07
N THR A 272 6.38 -1.60 12.06
CA THR A 272 5.16 -2.30 11.68
C THR A 272 4.28 -2.56 12.90
N CYS A 273 3.11 -3.15 12.66
CA CYS A 273 2.23 -3.61 13.74
C CYS A 273 2.65 -4.96 14.35
N ALA A 274 3.82 -5.50 14.01
CA ALA A 274 4.31 -6.79 14.50
C ALA A 274 4.42 -6.84 16.04
N ASP A 275 4.15 -8.01 16.60
CA ASP A 275 4.48 -8.39 17.97
C ASP A 275 5.90 -8.97 18.08
N ASP A 276 6.37 -9.65 17.05
CA ASP A 276 7.72 -10.22 16.96
C ASP A 276 8.78 -9.13 16.65
N PRO A 277 9.77 -8.91 17.54
CA PRO A 277 10.87 -7.95 17.33
C PRO A 277 11.68 -8.20 16.05
N LEU A 278 11.70 -9.42 15.51
CA LEU A 278 12.38 -9.75 14.25
C LEU A 278 11.74 -9.08 13.03
N PHE A 279 10.43 -8.82 13.08
CA PHE A 279 9.66 -8.23 11.97
C PHE A 279 9.20 -6.79 12.27
N GLN A 280 9.84 -6.14 13.24
CA GLN A 280 9.42 -4.83 13.73
C GLN A 280 9.56 -3.71 12.69
N PHE A 281 10.40 -3.84 11.66
CA PHE A 281 10.56 -2.79 10.64
C PHE A 281 9.98 -3.18 9.28
N GLU A 282 9.44 -2.16 8.60
CA GLU A 282 8.84 -2.23 7.27
C GLU A 282 9.75 -2.96 6.26
N ASN A 283 11.04 -2.61 6.26
CA ASN A 283 12.03 -3.16 5.33
C ASN A 283 12.43 -4.61 5.60
N TYR A 284 12.11 -5.21 6.77
CA TYR A 284 12.34 -6.64 7.07
C TYR A 284 11.12 -7.52 6.76
N THR A 285 9.95 -6.92 6.56
CA THR A 285 8.76 -7.64 6.08
C THR A 285 8.64 -7.62 4.55
N ALA A 286 9.31 -6.66 3.90
CA ALA A 286 9.52 -6.59 2.45
C ALA A 286 10.46 -7.67 1.82
N PRO A 287 11.59 -8.12 2.42
CA PRO A 287 12.53 -9.07 1.83
C PRO A 287 11.90 -10.44 1.63
N HIS A 288 11.13 -10.97 2.57
CA HIS A 288 10.43 -12.26 2.38
C HIS A 288 9.47 -12.26 1.17
N ARG A 289 9.15 -11.09 0.58
CA ARG A 289 8.32 -10.94 -0.61
C ARG A 289 9.07 -11.14 -1.92
N CYS A 290 10.38 -10.89 -1.95
CA CYS A 290 11.24 -11.03 -3.14
C CYS A 290 11.94 -12.40 -3.21
N TRP A 291 12.23 -13.03 -2.07
CA TRP A 291 13.15 -14.18 -1.99
C TRP A 291 12.50 -15.58 -2.20
N GLN A 292 11.23 -15.65 -2.63
CA GLN A 292 10.56 -16.94 -2.95
C GLN A 292 10.43 -17.23 -4.45
N THR A 293 11.16 -16.51 -5.30
CA THR A 293 11.69 -17.09 -6.55
C THR A 293 12.92 -17.93 -6.21
N PRO A 294 13.23 -19.03 -6.94
CA PRO A 294 14.07 -20.13 -6.44
C PRO A 294 15.52 -19.70 -6.24
N TRP A 295 15.81 -19.16 -5.06
CA TRP A 295 17.17 -18.91 -4.57
C TRP A 295 17.49 -19.98 -3.51
N PRO A 296 18.65 -20.67 -3.60
CA PRO A 296 19.04 -21.67 -2.61
C PRO A 296 19.22 -21.05 -1.23
N LYS A 297 18.64 -21.69 -0.21
CA LYS A 297 18.60 -21.26 1.20
C LYS A 297 19.97 -21.13 1.90
N HIS A 298 21.10 -21.29 1.22
CA HIS A 298 22.42 -21.45 1.83
C HIS A 298 23.26 -20.17 2.00
N ILE A 299 22.79 -19.00 1.54
CA ILE A 299 23.61 -17.76 1.55
C ILE A 299 23.20 -16.79 2.70
N CYS A 300 22.14 -17.10 3.45
CA CYS A 300 21.49 -16.14 4.37
C CYS A 300 22.21 -15.90 5.72
N GLY A 301 23.41 -16.46 5.94
CA GLY A 301 24.10 -16.40 7.23
C GLY A 301 25.22 -15.35 7.36
N ARG A 302 25.50 -14.51 6.36
CA ARG A 302 26.79 -13.79 6.32
C ARG A 302 26.78 -12.28 6.11
N TRP A 303 25.63 -11.61 6.27
CA TRP A 303 25.57 -10.15 6.23
C TRP A 303 25.06 -9.60 7.56
N ILE A 304 25.87 -9.83 8.59
CA ILE A 304 25.88 -9.03 9.82
C ILE A 304 26.77 -7.81 9.51
N VAL A 305 26.20 -6.63 9.70
CA VAL A 305 26.82 -5.30 9.52
C VAL A 305 28.01 -5.13 10.48
N PRO A 306 29.07 -4.36 10.14
CA PRO A 306 29.80 -3.62 11.16
C PRO A 306 28.96 -2.46 11.72
#